data_AF-A0A2N5D608-F1
#
_entry.id   AF-A0A2N5D608-F1
#
_cell.length_a   1.000
_cell.length_b   1.000
_cell.length_c   1.000
_cell.angle_alpha   90.00
_cell.angle_beta   90.00
_cell.angle_gamma   90.00
#
_symmetry.space_group_name_H-M   'P 1'
#
loop_
_entity.id
_entity.type
_entity.pdbx_description
1 polymer ?
#
loop_
_entity_poly.entity_id
_entity_poly.type
_entity_poly.pdbx_seq_one_letter_code
_entity_poly.pdbx_strand_id
1 'polypeptide(L)'
;MADDWLDADQAMARLGVRPQTLYAYVSRGRIEAHAHPGDPRRSLYRASDVAALARRKARGRKAADVAAEAIAWGEPVLASAITTVRAGRLWYRGRDAAELARTESFEAVGRLLRDDAAQAAAPTHAPSPAPTIRARLFADLAARAGEDRPARGRAPLMLAQEAAGLLDLVADAVAGRTGEGLIHQRLAAAWRLDAAGGDLVRRALVLLADHELNASTFAARVAASTGASLAASALAGLSALSGPLHGGMAARVEALTRDAKREGAEQAVAVRLDQGAPPPGFGHPLYPDGDPRAAALLAAFAPSADMAALHEAVVAATGQAANIDFALVALARTLKLPDDAPFALFAVGRTAGWLAHALEQSRTGRLIRPRARYVGAEG
;
A
#
# COMPACT_ATOMS: atom_id res chain seq x y z
N MET A 1 49.11 26.88 -16.16
CA MET A 1 49.32 26.35 -14.78
C MET A 1 48.96 27.41 -13.74
N ALA A 2 47.77 28.01 -13.82
CA ALA A 2 47.29 29.04 -12.89
C ALA A 2 45.85 28.77 -12.40
N ASP A 3 45.35 27.54 -12.59
CA ASP A 3 43.91 27.24 -12.53
C ASP A 3 43.53 26.24 -11.42
N ASP A 4 44.41 26.03 -10.42
CA ASP A 4 44.24 24.98 -9.40
C ASP A 4 43.79 25.51 -8.02
N TRP A 5 43.57 26.83 -7.89
CA TRP A 5 43.29 27.50 -6.61
C TRP A 5 42.18 28.54 -6.73
N LEU A 6 41.26 28.54 -5.76
CA LEU A 6 40.10 29.44 -5.67
C LEU A 6 40.25 30.39 -4.49
N ASP A 7 39.72 31.60 -4.58
CA ASP A 7 39.55 32.42 -3.39
C ASP A 7 38.39 31.92 -2.50
N ALA A 8 38.26 32.51 -1.30
CA ALA A 8 37.24 32.13 -0.34
C ALA A 8 35.81 32.27 -0.90
N ASP A 9 35.54 33.35 -1.63
CA ASP A 9 34.20 33.64 -2.16
C ASP A 9 33.82 32.65 -3.25
N GLN A 10 34.75 32.33 -4.14
CA GLN A 10 34.59 31.31 -5.17
C GLN A 10 34.40 29.91 -4.57
N ALA A 11 35.18 29.54 -3.54
CA ALA A 11 35.04 28.26 -2.85
C ALA A 11 33.70 28.15 -2.11
N MET A 12 33.27 29.21 -1.42
CA MET A 12 31.98 29.28 -0.73
C MET A 12 30.80 29.22 -1.71
N ALA A 13 30.87 29.95 -2.82
CA ALA A 13 29.84 29.95 -3.85
C ALA A 13 29.68 28.55 -4.47
N ARG A 14 30.79 27.87 -4.80
CA ARG A 14 30.76 26.51 -5.37
C ARG A 14 30.26 25.45 -4.39
N LEU A 15 30.48 25.62 -3.09
CA LEU A 15 30.02 24.69 -2.06
C LEU A 15 28.63 25.04 -1.50
N GLY A 16 28.17 26.27 -1.70
CA GLY A 16 26.99 26.85 -1.07
C GLY A 16 27.10 26.78 0.46
N VAL A 17 28.19 27.30 1.03
CA VAL A 17 28.48 27.27 2.48
C VAL A 17 28.94 28.63 3.00
N ARG A 18 28.81 28.84 4.32
CA ARG A 18 29.28 30.04 5.02
C ARG A 18 30.78 29.94 5.36
N PRO A 19 31.47 31.06 5.67
CA PRO A 19 32.90 31.05 5.96
C PRO A 19 33.32 30.04 7.04
N GLN A 20 32.55 29.97 8.13
CA GLN A 20 32.78 29.06 9.25
C GLN A 20 32.87 27.58 8.78
N THR A 21 32.00 27.18 7.85
CA THR A 21 31.97 25.83 7.30
C THR A 21 33.15 25.57 6.36
N LEU A 22 33.55 26.57 5.57
CA LEU A 22 34.73 26.48 4.71
C LEU A 22 36.00 26.27 5.55
N TYR A 23 36.19 27.06 6.61
CA TYR A 23 37.31 26.90 7.55
C TYR A 23 37.28 25.54 8.26
N ALA A 24 36.10 25.05 8.62
CA ALA A 24 35.96 23.73 9.23
C ALA A 24 36.32 22.58 8.26
N TYR A 25 36.19 22.76 6.95
CA TYR A 25 36.68 21.79 5.96
C TYR A 25 38.20 21.80 5.85
N VAL A 26 38.82 22.98 5.89
CA VAL A 26 40.28 23.11 5.89
C VAL A 26 40.89 22.52 7.16
N SER A 27 40.36 22.88 8.34
CA SER A 27 40.84 22.36 9.63
C SER A 27 40.75 20.83 9.73
N ARG A 28 39.78 20.22 9.05
CA ARG A 28 39.60 18.76 8.98
C ARG A 28 40.36 18.09 7.83
N GLY A 29 41.25 18.83 7.16
CA GLY A 29 42.07 18.32 6.04
C GLY A 29 41.26 17.90 4.81
N ARG A 30 40.04 18.42 4.64
CA ARG A 30 39.16 18.07 3.51
C ARG A 30 39.31 18.98 2.30
N ILE A 31 39.86 20.17 2.52
CA ILE A 31 40.21 21.14 1.48
C ILE A 31 41.59 21.66 1.83
N GLU A 32 42.54 21.48 0.94
CA GLU A 32 43.86 22.08 1.07
C GLU A 32 43.77 23.61 0.88
N ALA A 33 44.47 24.37 1.73
CA ALA A 33 44.48 25.83 1.69
C ALA A 33 45.90 26.38 1.89
N HIS A 34 46.23 27.47 1.19
CA HIS A 34 47.50 28.18 1.29
C HIS A 34 47.30 29.70 1.35
N ALA A 35 48.27 30.42 1.93
CA ALA A 35 48.22 31.87 1.99
C ALA A 35 48.30 32.50 0.59
N HIS A 36 47.56 33.58 0.36
CA HIS A 36 47.56 34.28 -0.91
C HIS A 36 48.91 35.02 -1.12
N PRO A 37 49.62 34.82 -2.25
CA PRO A 37 50.97 35.37 -2.46
C PRO A 37 51.05 36.92 -2.40
N GLY A 38 49.95 37.60 -2.76
CA GLY A 38 49.87 39.07 -2.78
C GLY A 38 49.10 39.69 -1.61
N ASP A 39 48.56 38.89 -0.68
CA ASP A 39 47.83 39.41 0.48
C ASP A 39 47.87 38.40 1.64
N PRO A 40 48.68 38.64 2.69
CA PRO A 40 48.85 37.70 3.80
C PRO A 40 47.59 37.51 4.65
N ARG A 41 46.55 38.33 4.46
CA ARG A 41 45.25 38.16 5.15
C ARG A 41 44.26 37.29 4.38
N ARG A 42 44.59 36.86 3.16
CA ARG A 42 43.72 36.04 2.31
C ARG A 42 44.29 34.64 2.14
N SER A 43 43.39 33.66 2.01
CA SER A 43 43.73 32.27 1.73
C SER A 43 43.15 31.84 0.39
N LEU A 44 43.87 30.95 -0.29
CA LEU A 44 43.48 30.25 -1.50
C LEU A 44 43.16 28.79 -1.16
N TYR A 45 42.17 28.22 -1.83
CA TYR A 45 41.60 26.90 -1.56
C TYR A 45 41.70 26.02 -2.80
N ARG A 46 42.11 24.77 -2.63
CA ARG A 46 42.37 23.89 -3.77
C ARG A 46 41.09 23.57 -4.55
N ALA A 47 41.09 23.88 -5.84
CA ALA A 47 39.91 23.79 -6.68
C ALA A 47 39.39 22.34 -6.82
N SER A 48 40.30 21.36 -6.89
CA SER A 48 39.98 19.93 -6.97
C SER A 48 39.23 19.42 -5.75
N ASP A 49 39.64 19.85 -4.55
CA ASP A 49 39.07 19.39 -3.29
C ASP A 49 37.68 19.98 -3.08
N VAL A 50 37.54 21.27 -3.39
CA VAL A 50 36.25 21.97 -3.44
C VAL A 50 35.29 21.26 -4.41
N ALA A 51 35.76 20.91 -5.61
CA ALA A 51 34.94 20.20 -6.60
C ALA A 51 34.56 18.79 -6.15
N ALA A 52 35.48 18.03 -5.53
CA ALA A 52 35.21 16.70 -5.01
C ALA A 52 34.17 16.74 -3.88
N LEU A 53 34.28 17.72 -2.98
CA LEU A 53 33.33 17.91 -1.88
C LEU A 53 31.95 18.33 -2.40
N ALA A 54 31.90 19.23 -3.39
CA ALA A 54 30.66 19.64 -4.06
C ALA A 54 29.97 18.45 -4.74
N ARG A 55 30.71 17.64 -5.50
CA ARG A 55 30.19 16.41 -6.15
C ARG A 55 29.64 15.41 -5.14
N ARG A 56 30.32 15.21 -4.01
CA ARG A 56 29.86 14.31 -2.94
C ARG A 56 28.57 14.82 -2.28
N LYS A 57 28.47 16.12 -2.02
CA LYS A 57 27.27 16.78 -1.46
C LYS A 57 26.09 16.71 -2.42
N ALA A 58 26.31 16.96 -3.71
CA ALA A 58 25.29 16.84 -4.76
C ALA A 58 24.80 15.39 -4.92
N ARG A 59 25.70 14.40 -4.89
CA ARG A 59 25.34 12.98 -4.94
C ARG A 59 24.53 12.54 -3.72
N GLY A 60 24.89 13.02 -2.52
CA GLY A 60 24.16 12.73 -1.30
C GLY A 60 22.74 13.31 -1.27
N ARG A 61 22.54 14.52 -1.81
CA ARG A 61 21.19 15.11 -1.97
C ARG A 61 20.36 14.31 -2.97
N LYS A 62 20.88 14.08 -4.18
CA LYS A 62 20.19 13.27 -5.20
C LYS A 62 19.80 11.87 -4.70
N ALA A 63 20.66 11.20 -3.95
CA ALA A 63 20.33 9.89 -3.39
C ALA A 63 19.25 9.95 -2.29
N ALA A 64 19.22 11.01 -1.49
CA ALA A 64 18.19 11.22 -0.47
C ALA A 64 16.84 11.59 -1.10
N ASP A 65 16.84 12.42 -2.14
CA ASP A 65 15.64 12.84 -2.87
C ASP A 65 15.01 11.63 -3.59
N VAL A 66 15.82 10.82 -4.28
CA VAL A 66 15.38 9.56 -4.90
C VAL A 66 14.79 8.58 -3.88
N ALA A 67 15.42 8.43 -2.70
CA ALA A 67 14.90 7.54 -1.66
C ALA A 67 13.59 8.06 -1.02
N ALA A 68 13.40 9.38 -0.92
CA ALA A 68 12.18 9.99 -0.40
C ALA A 68 11.04 9.87 -1.41
N GLU A 69 11.30 10.14 -2.69
CA GLU A 69 10.34 9.96 -3.78
C GLU A 69 9.92 8.50 -3.92
N ALA A 70 10.85 7.55 -3.82
CA ALA A 70 10.56 6.12 -3.95
C ALA A 70 9.57 5.59 -2.89
N ILE A 71 9.47 6.24 -1.71
CA ILE A 71 8.50 5.87 -0.66
C ILE A 71 7.12 6.53 -0.90
N ALA A 72 7.05 7.64 -1.65
CA ALA A 72 5.84 8.41 -1.90
C ALA A 72 5.46 8.38 -3.38
N TRP A 73 4.90 7.25 -3.83
CA TRP A 73 4.45 7.03 -5.22
C TRP A 73 5.55 7.09 -6.30
N GLY A 74 6.83 7.15 -5.92
CA GLY A 74 7.96 7.13 -6.84
C GLY A 74 8.41 5.73 -7.26
N GLU A 75 9.68 5.61 -7.65
CA GLU A 75 10.26 4.38 -8.21
C GLU A 75 10.13 3.16 -7.27
N PRO A 76 9.86 1.94 -7.80
CA PRO A 76 9.74 0.73 -6.98
C PRO A 76 10.94 0.49 -6.06
N VAL A 77 10.69 0.48 -4.74
CA VAL A 77 11.75 0.33 -3.72
C VAL A 77 12.19 -1.14 -3.53
N LEU A 78 11.28 -2.08 -3.79
CA LEU A 78 11.50 -3.51 -3.60
C LEU A 78 11.09 -4.29 -4.84
N ALA A 79 11.94 -5.24 -5.24
CA ALA A 79 11.56 -6.20 -6.28
C ALA A 79 10.41 -7.09 -5.78
N SER A 80 9.48 -7.38 -6.68
CA SER A 80 8.41 -8.36 -6.50
C SER A 80 8.04 -8.99 -7.83
N ALA A 81 7.70 -10.29 -7.81
CA ALA A 81 7.17 -11.02 -8.95
C ALA A 81 5.66 -11.28 -8.84
N ILE A 82 4.99 -10.71 -7.82
CA ILE A 82 3.60 -11.03 -7.48
C ILE A 82 2.64 -10.19 -8.31
N THR A 83 2.79 -8.87 -8.27
CA THR A 83 1.86 -7.93 -8.88
C THR A 83 2.59 -6.76 -9.51
N THR A 84 2.06 -6.24 -10.61
CA THR A 84 2.48 -4.97 -11.18
C THR A 84 1.31 -4.18 -11.75
N VAL A 85 1.38 -2.86 -11.69
CA VAL A 85 0.53 -1.97 -12.50
C VAL A 85 1.29 -1.54 -13.75
N ARG A 86 0.74 -1.83 -14.94
CA ARG A 86 1.35 -1.46 -16.22
C ARG A 86 0.28 -1.10 -17.24
N ALA A 87 0.47 0.05 -17.90
CA ALA A 87 -0.42 0.56 -18.95
C ALA A 87 -1.90 0.59 -18.51
N GLY A 88 -2.16 1.17 -17.33
CA GLY A 88 -3.52 1.31 -16.78
C GLY A 88 -4.17 0.01 -16.31
N ARG A 89 -3.44 -1.12 -16.31
CA ARG A 89 -3.95 -2.45 -15.95
C ARG A 89 -3.23 -3.03 -14.74
N LEU A 90 -3.93 -3.86 -14.00
CA LEU A 90 -3.42 -4.60 -12.85
C LEU A 90 -3.12 -6.04 -13.22
N TRP A 91 -1.90 -6.48 -12.95
CA TRP A 91 -1.42 -7.80 -13.34
C TRP A 91 -1.02 -8.61 -12.11
N TYR A 92 -1.59 -9.80 -11.94
CA TYR A 92 -1.18 -10.80 -10.96
C TYR A 92 -0.37 -11.88 -11.66
N ARG A 93 0.93 -11.96 -11.37
CA ARG A 93 1.87 -12.87 -12.04
C ARG A 93 1.72 -12.92 -13.57
N GLY A 94 1.58 -11.74 -14.17
CA GLY A 94 1.44 -11.58 -15.62
C GLY A 94 0.03 -11.87 -16.19
N ARG A 95 -0.95 -12.20 -15.34
CA ARG A 95 -2.36 -12.36 -15.74
C ARG A 95 -3.16 -11.13 -15.30
N ASP A 96 -4.05 -10.65 -16.15
CA ASP A 96 -4.87 -9.46 -15.85
C ASP A 96 -5.88 -9.74 -14.73
N ALA A 97 -5.93 -8.87 -13.72
CA ALA A 97 -6.79 -9.02 -12.55
C ALA A 97 -8.30 -8.92 -12.86
N ALA A 98 -8.70 -8.05 -13.79
CA ALA A 98 -10.08 -7.93 -14.24
C ALA A 98 -10.54 -9.18 -15.01
N GLU A 99 -9.65 -9.77 -15.80
CA GLU A 99 -9.88 -11.04 -16.47
C GLU A 99 -10.03 -12.19 -15.48
N LEU A 100 -9.11 -12.31 -14.53
CA LEU A 100 -9.19 -13.30 -13.45
C LEU A 100 -10.50 -13.16 -12.66
N ALA A 101 -10.96 -11.94 -12.41
CA ALA A 101 -12.21 -11.70 -11.70
C ALA A 101 -13.42 -12.30 -12.44
N ARG A 102 -13.40 -12.37 -13.77
CA ARG A 102 -14.51 -12.98 -14.53
C ARG A 102 -14.59 -14.48 -14.35
N THR A 103 -13.46 -15.18 -14.24
CA THR A 103 -13.41 -16.64 -14.40
C THR A 103 -12.90 -17.42 -13.19
N GLU A 104 -12.04 -16.83 -12.36
CA GLU A 104 -11.30 -17.56 -11.32
C GLU A 104 -11.92 -17.43 -9.93
N SER A 105 -11.74 -18.46 -9.09
CA SER A 105 -12.06 -18.35 -7.67
C SER A 105 -11.01 -17.52 -6.93
N PHE A 106 -11.39 -16.94 -5.79
CA PHE A 106 -10.45 -16.18 -4.95
C PHE A 106 -9.30 -17.07 -4.44
N GLU A 107 -9.57 -18.33 -4.13
CA GLU A 107 -8.60 -19.33 -3.69
C GLU A 107 -7.62 -19.69 -4.82
N ALA A 108 -8.11 -19.78 -6.06
CA ALA A 108 -7.26 -19.98 -7.24
C ALA A 108 -6.32 -18.80 -7.45
N VAL A 109 -6.80 -17.58 -7.28
CA VAL A 109 -5.96 -16.37 -7.30
C VAL A 109 -4.99 -16.34 -6.12
N GLY A 110 -5.41 -16.76 -4.92
CA GLY A 110 -4.50 -16.88 -3.76
C GLY A 110 -3.36 -17.88 -4.00
N ARG A 111 -3.62 -19.00 -4.68
CA ARG A 111 -2.58 -19.95 -5.14
C ARG A 111 -1.68 -19.33 -6.21
N LEU A 112 -2.25 -18.64 -7.19
CA LEU A 112 -1.50 -17.90 -8.20
C LEU A 112 -0.53 -16.90 -7.54
N LEU A 113 -1.01 -16.06 -6.62
CA LEU A 113 -0.15 -15.07 -5.96
C LEU A 113 0.98 -15.69 -5.17
N ARG A 114 0.78 -16.85 -4.53
CA ARG A 114 1.84 -17.54 -3.76
C ARG A 114 2.80 -18.38 -4.61
N ASP A 115 2.42 -18.66 -5.87
CA ASP A 115 3.13 -19.54 -6.80
C ASP A 115 3.25 -20.98 -6.26
N ASP A 116 2.11 -21.55 -5.84
CA ASP A 116 2.03 -22.92 -5.35
C ASP A 116 0.63 -23.54 -5.55
N ALA A 117 0.50 -24.82 -5.19
CA ALA A 117 -0.76 -25.57 -5.25
C ALA A 117 -1.32 -25.96 -3.87
N ALA A 118 -0.77 -25.40 -2.78
CA ALA A 118 -1.13 -25.81 -1.43
C ALA A 118 -2.54 -25.36 -1.04
N GLN A 119 -3.23 -26.25 -0.34
CA GLN A 119 -4.56 -26.02 0.25
C GLN A 119 -4.45 -25.92 1.77
N ALA A 120 -5.43 -25.30 2.39
CA ALA A 120 -5.53 -25.25 3.83
C ALA A 120 -5.74 -26.65 4.40
N ALA A 121 -5.25 -26.87 5.63
CA ALA A 121 -5.74 -27.97 6.44
C ALA A 121 -7.16 -27.63 6.97
N ALA A 122 -7.87 -28.62 7.50
CA ALA A 122 -9.18 -28.40 8.11
C ALA A 122 -9.12 -27.30 9.18
N PRO A 123 -10.16 -26.45 9.31
CA PRO A 123 -10.18 -25.39 10.31
C PRO A 123 -10.02 -25.98 11.71
N THR A 124 -9.14 -25.39 12.52
CA THR A 124 -8.84 -25.91 13.86
C THR A 124 -9.46 -25.11 14.99
N HIS A 125 -10.03 -23.92 14.70
CA HIS A 125 -10.55 -23.00 15.72
C HIS A 125 -11.82 -22.29 15.25
N ALA A 126 -12.73 -22.04 16.19
CA ALA A 126 -13.87 -21.18 15.96
C ALA A 126 -13.44 -19.69 15.97
N PRO A 127 -14.12 -18.80 15.24
CA PRO A 127 -13.84 -17.36 15.28
C PRO A 127 -13.99 -16.78 16.67
N SER A 128 -13.23 -15.72 16.96
CA SER A 128 -13.37 -14.96 18.20
C SER A 128 -14.82 -14.53 18.46
N PRO A 129 -15.30 -14.56 19.72
CA PRO A 129 -16.63 -14.09 20.09
C PRO A 129 -16.77 -12.56 20.07
N ALA A 130 -15.75 -11.82 19.59
CA ALA A 130 -15.78 -10.36 19.56
C ALA A 130 -17.00 -9.83 18.75
N PRO A 131 -17.60 -8.70 19.19
CA PRO A 131 -18.93 -8.30 18.72
C PRO A 131 -18.93 -7.79 17.27
N THR A 132 -17.83 -7.20 16.81
CA THR A 132 -17.74 -6.61 15.46
C THR A 132 -16.84 -7.43 14.54
N ILE A 133 -17.11 -7.39 13.23
CA ILE A 133 -16.27 -8.03 12.20
C ILE A 133 -14.81 -7.59 12.37
N ARG A 134 -14.61 -6.28 12.53
CA ARG A 134 -13.28 -5.70 12.72
C ARG A 134 -12.59 -6.26 13.96
N ALA A 135 -13.27 -6.32 15.10
CA ALA A 135 -12.68 -6.85 16.33
C ALA A 135 -12.32 -8.34 16.21
N ARG A 136 -13.13 -9.15 15.53
CA ARG A 136 -12.81 -10.56 15.25
C ARG A 136 -11.57 -10.72 14.38
N LEU A 137 -11.48 -9.95 13.28
CA LEU A 137 -10.31 -9.96 12.40
C LEU A 137 -9.01 -9.70 13.16
N PHE A 138 -9.00 -8.68 14.03
CA PHE A 138 -7.84 -8.37 14.86
C PHE A 138 -7.56 -9.45 15.92
N ALA A 139 -8.59 -9.93 16.61
CA ALA A 139 -8.44 -10.92 17.66
C ALA A 139 -7.89 -12.25 17.12
N ASP A 140 -8.43 -12.76 16.02
CA ASP A 140 -8.06 -14.06 15.46
C ASP A 140 -6.63 -14.04 14.91
N LEU A 141 -6.25 -12.97 14.19
CA LEU A 141 -4.87 -12.81 13.72
C LEU A 141 -3.89 -12.56 14.86
N ALA A 142 -4.29 -11.82 15.91
CA ALA A 142 -3.45 -11.59 17.08
C ALA A 142 -3.21 -12.88 17.89
N ALA A 143 -4.23 -13.71 18.08
CA ALA A 143 -4.10 -15.01 18.72
C ALA A 143 -3.08 -15.88 17.96
N ARG A 144 -3.26 -16.01 16.64
CA ARG A 144 -2.32 -16.74 15.78
C ARG A 144 -0.92 -16.12 15.76
N ALA A 145 -0.80 -14.79 15.78
CA ALA A 145 0.50 -14.13 15.85
C ALA A 145 1.25 -14.44 17.16
N GLY A 146 0.53 -14.66 18.27
CA GLY A 146 1.11 -15.04 19.57
C GLY A 146 1.49 -16.52 19.69
N GLU A 147 0.87 -17.40 18.89
CA GLU A 147 1.04 -18.85 18.97
C GLU A 147 1.90 -19.44 17.83
N ASP A 148 1.78 -18.88 16.63
CA ASP A 148 2.42 -19.42 15.43
C ASP A 148 3.95 -19.24 15.49
N ARG A 149 4.66 -20.30 15.07
CA ARG A 149 6.12 -20.28 15.01
C ARG A 149 6.63 -19.29 13.96
N PRO A 150 7.80 -18.66 14.18
CA PRO A 150 8.50 -17.85 13.17
C PRO A 150 8.53 -18.52 11.80
N ALA A 151 8.30 -17.76 10.72
CA ALA A 151 8.30 -18.32 9.36
C ALA A 151 9.72 -18.72 8.90
N ARG A 152 10.75 -18.07 9.45
CA ARG A 152 12.15 -18.28 9.07
C ARG A 152 12.59 -19.73 9.32
N GLY A 153 13.14 -20.36 8.28
CA GLY A 153 13.67 -21.73 8.36
C GLY A 153 12.62 -22.84 8.24
N ARG A 154 11.33 -22.50 8.07
CA ARG A 154 10.27 -23.49 7.85
C ARG A 154 10.18 -23.91 6.39
N ALA A 155 9.73 -25.15 6.16
CA ALA A 155 9.60 -25.71 4.81
C ALA A 155 8.57 -24.93 3.97
N PRO A 156 8.85 -24.67 2.68
CA PRO A 156 7.95 -23.90 1.81
C PRO A 156 6.51 -24.43 1.76
N LEU A 157 6.34 -25.76 1.68
CA LEU A 157 5.00 -26.37 1.65
C LEU A 157 4.20 -26.10 2.93
N MET A 158 4.85 -26.16 4.11
CA MET A 158 4.19 -25.86 5.38
C MET A 158 3.73 -24.40 5.46
N LEU A 159 4.58 -23.48 5.00
CA LEU A 159 4.24 -22.06 4.96
C LEU A 159 3.11 -21.77 3.96
N ALA A 160 3.08 -22.48 2.83
CA ALA A 160 2.00 -22.38 1.85
C ALA A 160 0.66 -22.89 2.41
N GLN A 161 0.66 -24.03 3.12
CA GLN A 161 -0.54 -24.54 3.80
C GLN A 161 -1.01 -23.60 4.92
N GLU A 162 -0.10 -23.04 5.71
CA GLU A 162 -0.42 -22.05 6.73
C GLU A 162 -1.01 -20.78 6.13
N ALA A 163 -0.45 -20.27 5.03
CA ALA A 163 -1.00 -19.13 4.32
C ALA A 163 -2.44 -19.40 3.85
N ALA A 164 -2.71 -20.58 3.29
CA ALA A 164 -4.07 -20.97 2.92
C ALA A 164 -5.01 -21.01 4.15
N GLY A 165 -4.57 -21.58 5.27
CA GLY A 165 -5.35 -21.61 6.51
C GLY A 165 -5.59 -20.22 7.12
N LEU A 166 -4.67 -19.27 6.94
CA LEU A 166 -4.87 -17.88 7.38
C LEU A 166 -5.90 -17.13 6.52
N LEU A 167 -6.05 -17.48 5.23
CA LEU A 167 -7.15 -16.97 4.42
C LEU A 167 -8.50 -17.47 4.94
N ASP A 168 -8.57 -18.75 5.31
CA ASP A 168 -9.78 -19.33 5.89
C ASP A 168 -10.11 -18.70 7.25
N LEU A 169 -9.11 -18.47 8.10
CA LEU A 169 -9.27 -17.79 9.38
C LEU A 169 -9.88 -16.39 9.21
N VAL A 170 -9.34 -15.60 8.28
CA VAL A 170 -9.82 -14.24 8.02
C VAL A 170 -11.24 -14.27 7.43
N ALA A 171 -11.55 -15.22 6.56
CA ALA A 171 -12.90 -15.41 6.04
C ALA A 171 -13.91 -15.81 7.14
N ASP A 172 -13.53 -16.72 8.04
CA ASP A 172 -14.37 -17.15 9.16
C ASP A 172 -14.60 -16.02 10.18
N ALA A 173 -13.58 -15.20 10.44
CA ALA A 173 -13.72 -14.00 11.26
C ALA A 173 -14.77 -13.03 10.71
N VAL A 174 -14.80 -12.85 9.38
CA VAL A 174 -15.83 -12.05 8.71
C VAL A 174 -17.20 -12.72 8.76
N ALA A 175 -17.28 -14.02 8.44
CA ALA A 175 -18.52 -14.78 8.45
C ALA A 175 -19.12 -14.95 9.85
N GLY A 176 -18.31 -14.83 10.90
CA GLY A 176 -18.68 -15.06 12.29
C GLY A 176 -18.93 -16.53 12.62
N ARG A 177 -18.48 -17.44 11.76
CA ARG A 177 -18.59 -18.90 11.91
C ARG A 177 -17.55 -19.59 11.06
N THR A 178 -17.17 -20.80 11.46
CA THR A 178 -16.36 -21.70 10.63
C THR A 178 -17.16 -22.24 9.46
N GLY A 179 -16.54 -22.37 8.30
CA GLY A 179 -17.15 -23.01 7.13
C GLY A 179 -16.14 -23.66 6.20
N GLU A 180 -16.62 -24.59 5.38
CA GLU A 180 -15.85 -25.25 4.34
C GLU A 180 -16.24 -24.75 2.94
N GLY A 181 -15.42 -25.05 1.94
CA GLY A 181 -15.65 -24.64 0.55
C GLY A 181 -15.16 -23.22 0.25
N LEU A 182 -15.66 -22.64 -0.84
CA LEU A 182 -15.15 -21.38 -1.37
C LEU A 182 -15.55 -20.21 -0.44
N ILE A 183 -14.59 -19.34 -0.14
CA ILE A 183 -14.72 -18.19 0.75
C ILE A 183 -15.91 -17.32 0.35
N HIS A 184 -16.09 -17.03 -0.93
CA HIS A 184 -17.21 -16.21 -1.39
C HIS A 184 -18.58 -16.87 -1.11
N GLN A 185 -18.67 -18.21 -1.13
CA GLN A 185 -19.90 -18.94 -0.80
C GLN A 185 -20.17 -18.90 0.71
N ARG A 186 -19.11 -19.01 1.53
CA ARG A 186 -19.19 -18.86 2.99
C ARG A 186 -19.68 -17.46 3.37
N LEU A 187 -19.12 -16.42 2.76
CA LEU A 187 -19.55 -15.03 2.95
C LEU A 187 -20.97 -14.78 2.44
N ALA A 188 -21.30 -15.31 1.25
CA ALA A 188 -22.65 -15.24 0.70
C ALA A 188 -23.67 -15.86 1.65
N ALA A 189 -23.39 -17.05 2.18
CA ALA A 189 -24.26 -17.69 3.17
C ALA A 189 -24.32 -16.90 4.49
N ALA A 190 -23.26 -16.20 4.90
CA ALA A 190 -23.26 -15.38 6.12
C ALA A 190 -24.12 -14.13 5.95
N TRP A 191 -24.11 -13.55 4.76
CA TRP A 191 -24.86 -12.36 4.40
C TRP A 191 -26.19 -12.64 3.71
N ARG A 192 -26.59 -13.92 3.62
CA ARG A 192 -27.86 -14.38 3.00
C ARG A 192 -28.02 -13.96 1.54
N LEU A 193 -26.94 -14.01 0.79
CA LEU A 193 -26.92 -13.72 -0.64
C LEU A 193 -27.31 -14.96 -1.46
N ASP A 194 -27.89 -14.71 -2.63
CA ASP A 194 -28.08 -15.73 -3.65
C ASP A 194 -26.78 -16.00 -4.44
N ALA A 195 -26.87 -16.86 -5.46
CA ALA A 195 -25.73 -17.22 -6.29
C ALA A 195 -25.13 -16.00 -7.05
N ALA A 196 -25.97 -15.07 -7.49
CA ALA A 196 -25.53 -13.87 -8.19
C ALA A 196 -24.76 -12.92 -7.25
N GLY A 197 -25.29 -12.67 -6.04
CA GLY A 197 -24.60 -11.92 -5.01
C GLY A 197 -23.28 -12.58 -4.58
N GLY A 198 -23.26 -13.92 -4.47
CA GLY A 198 -22.04 -14.68 -4.23
C GLY A 198 -20.98 -14.52 -5.32
N ASP A 199 -21.37 -14.47 -6.60
CA ASP A 199 -20.44 -14.21 -7.71
C ASP A 199 -19.85 -12.80 -7.65
N LEU A 200 -20.65 -11.80 -7.27
CA LEU A 200 -20.14 -10.43 -7.09
C LEU A 200 -19.15 -10.33 -5.93
N VAL A 201 -19.39 -11.05 -4.83
CA VAL A 201 -18.41 -11.16 -3.73
C VAL A 201 -17.13 -11.83 -4.23
N ARG A 202 -17.21 -12.91 -5.02
CA ARG A 202 -16.05 -13.57 -5.62
C ARG A 202 -15.22 -12.60 -6.46
N ARG A 203 -15.87 -11.86 -7.36
CA ARG A 203 -15.22 -10.84 -8.22
C ARG A 203 -14.53 -9.78 -7.39
N ALA A 204 -15.22 -9.23 -6.39
CA ALA A 204 -14.66 -8.23 -5.50
C ALA A 204 -13.40 -8.75 -4.80
N LEU A 205 -13.44 -9.96 -4.22
CA LEU A 205 -12.27 -10.57 -3.56
C LEU A 205 -11.08 -10.76 -4.51
N VAL A 206 -11.31 -11.18 -5.76
CA VAL A 206 -10.25 -11.32 -6.78
C VAL A 206 -9.64 -9.96 -7.14
N LEU A 207 -10.46 -8.95 -7.43
CA LEU A 207 -10.00 -7.59 -7.73
C LEU A 207 -9.26 -6.94 -6.55
N LEU A 208 -9.54 -7.43 -5.34
CA LEU A 208 -8.92 -7.06 -4.10
C LEU A 208 -7.82 -8.02 -3.65
N ALA A 209 -7.36 -8.97 -4.47
CA ALA A 209 -6.41 -9.97 -3.98
C ALA A 209 -5.03 -9.36 -3.67
N ASP A 210 -4.53 -8.47 -4.52
CA ASP A 210 -3.28 -7.75 -4.29
C ASP A 210 -3.27 -6.39 -5.00
N HIS A 211 -2.37 -5.49 -4.60
CA HIS A 211 -2.21 -4.20 -5.28
C HIS A 211 -0.81 -3.62 -5.08
N GLU A 212 0.20 -4.42 -5.43
CA GLU A 212 1.63 -4.08 -5.36
C GLU A 212 2.05 -3.58 -3.96
N LEU A 213 3.10 -2.77 -3.85
CA LEU A 213 3.70 -2.36 -2.58
C LEU A 213 3.00 -1.14 -1.94
N ASN A 214 1.70 -1.27 -1.66
CA ASN A 214 0.98 -0.28 -0.86
C ASN A 214 1.37 -0.34 0.64
N ALA A 215 0.92 0.62 1.45
CA ALA A 215 1.29 0.76 2.86
C ALA A 215 1.10 -0.52 3.71
N SER A 216 -0.02 -1.22 3.56
CA SER A 216 -0.26 -2.46 4.30
C SER A 216 0.58 -3.62 3.81
N THR A 217 0.82 -3.69 2.51
CA THR A 217 1.71 -4.71 1.92
C THR A 217 3.15 -4.49 2.34
N PHE A 218 3.61 -3.24 2.39
CA PHE A 218 4.91 -2.88 2.92
C PHE A 218 5.03 -3.22 4.41
N ALA A 219 4.01 -2.93 5.23
CA ALA A 219 3.99 -3.31 6.64
C ALA A 219 4.11 -4.83 6.84
N ALA A 220 3.36 -5.62 6.05
CA ALA A 220 3.45 -7.08 6.07
C ALA A 220 4.86 -7.57 5.69
N ARG A 221 5.49 -6.98 4.66
CA ARG A 221 6.88 -7.30 4.28
C ARG A 221 7.90 -6.89 5.35
N VAL A 222 7.72 -5.75 6.01
CA VAL A 222 8.60 -5.33 7.12
C VAL A 222 8.56 -6.38 8.23
N ALA A 223 7.37 -6.79 8.67
CA ALA A 223 7.21 -7.84 9.68
C ALA A 223 7.87 -9.15 9.24
N ALA A 224 7.59 -9.62 8.02
CA ALA A 224 8.18 -10.84 7.45
C ALA A 224 9.72 -10.78 7.39
N SER A 225 10.29 -9.60 7.09
CA SER A 225 11.75 -9.42 6.98
C SER A 225 12.49 -9.63 8.31
N THR A 226 11.79 -9.57 9.44
CA THR A 226 12.34 -9.89 10.78
C THR A 226 12.32 -11.39 11.08
N GLY A 227 11.62 -12.20 10.28
CA GLY A 227 11.40 -13.63 10.48
C GLY A 227 10.13 -13.98 11.25
N ALA A 228 9.24 -13.01 11.49
CA ALA A 228 7.95 -13.20 12.16
C ALA A 228 7.08 -14.29 11.50
N SER A 229 6.06 -14.77 12.22
CA SER A 229 5.08 -15.72 11.65
C SER A 229 4.27 -15.07 10.52
N LEU A 230 3.61 -15.89 9.69
CA LEU A 230 2.75 -15.39 8.63
C LEU A 230 1.53 -14.65 9.21
N ALA A 231 0.99 -15.14 10.33
CA ALA A 231 -0.08 -14.48 11.06
C ALA A 231 0.34 -13.08 11.55
N ALA A 232 1.54 -12.94 12.13
CA ALA A 232 2.07 -11.64 12.56
C ALA A 232 2.28 -10.69 11.37
N SER A 233 2.70 -11.22 10.21
CA SER A 233 2.87 -10.43 8.99
C SER A 233 1.53 -9.96 8.43
N ALA A 234 0.51 -10.82 8.41
CA ALA A 234 -0.85 -10.45 8.02
C ALA A 234 -1.48 -9.45 9.00
N LEU A 235 -1.25 -9.61 10.31
CA LEU A 235 -1.69 -8.68 11.35
C LEU A 235 -1.07 -7.28 11.15
N ALA A 236 0.23 -7.19 10.83
CA ALA A 236 0.87 -5.91 10.51
C ALA A 236 0.22 -5.25 9.28
N GLY A 237 -0.11 -6.03 8.25
CA GLY A 237 -0.88 -5.56 7.10
C GLY A 237 -2.27 -5.05 7.50
N LEU A 238 -3.01 -5.80 8.32
CA LEU A 238 -4.33 -5.40 8.81
C LEU A 238 -4.27 -4.12 9.67
N SER A 239 -3.27 -4.00 10.53
CA SER A 239 -3.03 -2.80 11.35
C SER A 239 -2.76 -1.56 10.50
N ALA A 240 -2.01 -1.68 9.40
CA ALA A 240 -1.82 -0.58 8.47
C ALA A 240 -3.09 -0.29 7.64
N LEU A 241 -3.84 -1.32 7.25
CA LEU A 241 -5.12 -1.17 6.54
C LEU A 241 -6.18 -0.44 7.38
N SER A 242 -6.19 -0.61 8.70
CA SER A 242 -7.18 0.05 9.56
C SER A 242 -7.04 1.58 9.62
N GLY A 243 -5.91 2.13 9.15
CA GLY A 243 -5.69 3.57 9.09
C GLY A 243 -6.64 4.29 8.13
N PRO A 244 -7.12 5.51 8.48
CA PRO A 244 -8.12 6.24 7.69
C PRO A 244 -7.62 6.74 6.33
N LEU A 245 -6.31 6.80 6.14
CA LEU A 245 -5.66 7.15 4.87
C LEU A 245 -5.41 5.93 3.97
N HIS A 246 -5.74 4.71 4.44
CA HIS A 246 -5.61 3.48 3.68
C HIS A 246 -6.97 2.79 3.54
N GLY A 247 -7.42 1.99 4.52
CA GLY A 247 -8.71 1.30 4.47
C GLY A 247 -9.92 2.12 4.93
N GLY A 248 -9.76 3.43 5.08
CA GLY A 248 -10.82 4.35 5.53
C GLY A 248 -11.70 4.94 4.43
N MET A 249 -11.43 4.66 3.15
CA MET A 249 -12.13 5.32 2.03
C MET A 249 -13.60 4.97 1.92
N ALA A 250 -13.97 3.70 2.13
CA ALA A 250 -15.37 3.29 2.07
C ALA A 250 -16.27 4.12 3.03
N ALA A 251 -15.81 4.38 4.26
CA ALA A 251 -16.56 5.20 5.22
C ALA A 251 -16.74 6.66 4.75
N ARG A 252 -15.77 7.21 4.02
CA ARG A 252 -15.88 8.56 3.44
C ARG A 252 -16.81 8.60 2.24
N VAL A 253 -16.79 7.56 1.39
CA VAL A 253 -17.75 7.41 0.29
C VAL A 253 -19.17 7.27 0.82
N GLU A 254 -19.38 6.47 1.88
CA GLU A 254 -20.70 6.35 2.53
C GLU A 254 -21.17 7.68 3.14
N ALA A 255 -20.26 8.46 3.74
CA ALA A 255 -20.60 9.80 4.23
C ALA A 255 -21.06 10.72 3.09
N LEU A 256 -20.30 10.79 1.99
CA LEU A 256 -20.69 11.57 0.80
C LEU A 256 -22.03 11.08 0.21
N THR A 257 -22.27 9.77 0.22
CA THR A 257 -23.53 9.17 -0.25
C THR A 257 -24.72 9.59 0.62
N ARG A 258 -24.54 9.66 1.95
CA ARG A 258 -25.58 10.16 2.86
C ARG A 258 -25.86 11.65 2.65
N ASP A 259 -24.82 12.45 2.40
CA ASP A 259 -24.97 13.86 2.10
C ASP A 259 -25.73 14.06 0.79
N ALA A 260 -25.31 13.35 -0.27
CA ALA A 260 -25.98 13.35 -1.57
C ALA A 260 -27.46 12.95 -1.51
N LYS A 261 -27.84 11.99 -0.65
CA LYS A 261 -29.25 11.63 -0.42
C LYS A 261 -30.07 12.73 0.25
N ARG A 262 -29.44 13.53 1.11
CA ARG A 262 -30.12 14.57 1.90
C ARG A 262 -30.30 15.85 1.09
N GLU A 263 -29.29 16.26 0.34
CA GLU A 263 -29.24 17.58 -0.31
C GLU A 263 -29.16 17.53 -1.85
N GLY A 264 -29.02 16.35 -2.44
CA GLY A 264 -28.81 16.13 -3.87
C GLY A 264 -27.33 15.90 -4.21
N ALA A 265 -27.07 15.02 -5.19
CA ALA A 265 -25.71 14.61 -5.56
C ALA A 265 -24.84 15.79 -6.02
N GLU A 266 -25.35 16.65 -6.90
CA GLU A 266 -24.63 17.81 -7.40
C GLU A 266 -24.25 18.78 -6.27
N GLN A 267 -25.20 19.06 -5.36
CA GLN A 267 -24.97 19.96 -4.23
C GLN A 267 -23.94 19.40 -3.24
N ALA A 268 -24.03 18.11 -2.90
CA ALA A 268 -23.08 17.46 -2.00
C ALA A 268 -21.65 17.46 -2.57
N VAL A 269 -21.51 17.26 -3.89
CA VAL A 269 -20.22 17.35 -4.58
C VAL A 269 -19.71 18.80 -4.58
N ALA A 270 -20.55 19.77 -4.92
CA ALA A 270 -20.19 21.19 -4.97
C ALA A 270 -19.69 21.70 -3.61
N VAL A 271 -20.43 21.45 -2.52
CA VAL A 271 -20.05 21.85 -1.15
C VAL A 271 -18.66 21.32 -0.78
N ARG A 272 -18.34 20.10 -1.22
CA ARG A 272 -17.06 19.47 -0.91
C ARG A 272 -15.91 20.08 -1.71
N LEU A 273 -16.15 20.38 -2.98
CA LEU A 273 -15.17 21.04 -3.85
C LEU A 273 -14.90 22.49 -3.40
N ASP A 274 -15.91 23.22 -2.94
CA ASP A 274 -15.76 24.57 -2.38
C ASP A 274 -14.87 24.60 -1.12
N GLN A 275 -14.80 23.48 -0.39
CA GLN A 275 -13.91 23.29 0.76
C GLN A 275 -12.50 22.83 0.36
N GLY A 276 -12.20 22.73 -0.94
CA GLY A 276 -10.93 22.21 -1.45
C GLY A 276 -10.72 20.72 -1.18
N ALA A 277 -11.78 19.97 -0.87
CA ALA A 277 -11.69 18.54 -0.58
C ALA A 277 -12.07 17.71 -1.82
N PRO A 278 -11.22 16.78 -2.28
CA PRO A 278 -11.60 15.91 -3.39
C PRO A 278 -12.71 14.92 -2.97
N PRO A 279 -13.61 14.53 -3.89
CA PRO A 279 -14.61 13.50 -3.65
C PRO A 279 -13.95 12.14 -3.34
N PRO A 280 -14.24 11.51 -2.18
CA PRO A 280 -13.71 10.18 -1.86
C PRO A 280 -14.23 9.13 -2.85
N GLY A 281 -13.39 8.13 -3.16
CA GLY A 281 -13.76 7.02 -4.04
C GLY A 281 -13.60 7.31 -5.54
N PHE A 282 -12.99 8.43 -5.91
CA PHE A 282 -12.75 8.82 -7.30
C PHE A 282 -11.29 9.18 -7.52
N GLY A 283 -10.80 8.89 -8.73
CA GLY A 283 -9.40 9.05 -9.11
C GLY A 283 -8.47 8.05 -8.42
N HIS A 284 -7.32 7.80 -9.06
CA HIS A 284 -6.27 6.97 -8.48
C HIS A 284 -4.90 7.31 -9.08
N PRO A 285 -3.83 7.53 -8.29
CA PRO A 285 -2.52 7.92 -8.83
C PRO A 285 -1.92 6.93 -9.84
N LEU A 286 -2.11 5.62 -9.61
CA LEU A 286 -1.66 4.58 -10.55
C LEU A 286 -2.57 4.39 -11.78
N TYR A 287 -3.76 4.99 -11.78
CA TYR A 287 -4.76 4.85 -12.84
C TYR A 287 -5.32 6.22 -13.22
N PRO A 288 -4.54 7.09 -13.85
CA PRO A 288 -4.98 8.43 -14.22
C PRO A 288 -6.20 8.42 -15.15
N ASP A 289 -6.33 7.38 -15.98
CA ASP A 289 -7.44 7.21 -16.93
C ASP A 289 -8.61 6.36 -16.37
N GLY A 290 -8.56 5.99 -15.08
CA GLY A 290 -9.61 5.24 -14.38
C GLY A 290 -9.18 3.86 -13.88
N ASP A 291 -9.70 3.47 -12.71
CA ASP A 291 -9.31 2.23 -12.03
C ASP A 291 -9.93 0.99 -12.72
N PRO A 292 -9.11 0.08 -13.29
CA PRO A 292 -9.61 -1.09 -14.01
C PRO A 292 -10.40 -2.05 -13.10
N ARG A 293 -10.11 -2.04 -11.79
CA ARG A 293 -10.84 -2.87 -10.82
C ARG A 293 -12.24 -2.35 -10.62
N ALA A 294 -12.38 -1.02 -10.49
CA ALA A 294 -13.66 -0.37 -10.31
C ALA A 294 -14.55 -0.60 -11.53
N ALA A 295 -14.00 -0.36 -12.73
CA ALA A 295 -14.70 -0.59 -13.99
C ALA A 295 -15.17 -2.05 -14.13
N ALA A 296 -14.28 -3.01 -13.86
CA ALA A 296 -14.62 -4.44 -13.95
C ALA A 296 -15.71 -4.87 -12.95
N LEU A 297 -15.70 -4.31 -11.73
CA LEU A 297 -16.69 -4.65 -10.71
C LEU A 297 -18.04 -3.98 -11.00
N LEU A 298 -18.04 -2.69 -11.34
CA LEU A 298 -19.25 -1.94 -11.67
C LEU A 298 -19.92 -2.45 -12.94
N ALA A 299 -19.19 -3.02 -13.90
CA ALA A 299 -19.76 -3.65 -15.08
C ALA A 299 -20.56 -4.95 -14.77
N ALA A 300 -20.43 -5.51 -13.57
CA ALA A 300 -21.06 -6.78 -13.20
C ALA A 300 -22.45 -6.62 -12.53
N PHE A 301 -22.85 -5.40 -12.16
CA PHE A 301 -24.14 -5.13 -11.54
C PHE A 301 -24.61 -3.70 -11.83
N ALA A 302 -25.90 -3.42 -11.66
CA ALA A 302 -26.44 -2.06 -11.74
C ALA A 302 -26.39 -1.41 -10.34
N PRO A 303 -25.62 -0.32 -10.12
CA PRO A 303 -25.67 0.43 -8.88
C PRO A 303 -27.07 1.00 -8.62
N SER A 304 -27.42 1.19 -7.34
CA SER A 304 -28.66 1.90 -6.98
C SER A 304 -28.70 3.31 -7.58
N ALA A 305 -29.89 3.84 -7.88
CA ALA A 305 -30.07 5.17 -8.47
C ALA A 305 -29.27 6.28 -7.76
N ASP A 306 -29.26 6.31 -6.43
CA ASP A 306 -28.50 7.31 -5.67
C ASP A 306 -26.98 7.22 -5.89
N MET A 307 -26.45 6.00 -6.05
CA MET A 307 -25.03 5.78 -6.34
C MET A 307 -24.70 6.17 -7.79
N ALA A 308 -25.59 5.86 -8.74
CA ALA A 308 -25.44 6.26 -10.12
C ALA A 308 -25.44 7.79 -10.27
N ALA A 309 -26.39 8.47 -9.61
CA ALA A 309 -26.46 9.93 -9.60
C ALA A 309 -25.22 10.56 -8.95
N LEU A 310 -24.72 9.99 -7.84
CA LEU A 310 -23.47 10.46 -7.23
C LEU A 310 -22.26 10.26 -8.16
N HIS A 311 -22.18 9.12 -8.84
CA HIS A 311 -21.13 8.85 -9.82
C HIS A 311 -21.15 9.89 -10.95
N GLU A 312 -22.31 10.14 -11.55
CA GLU A 312 -22.49 11.12 -12.62
C GLU A 312 -22.12 12.53 -12.17
N ALA A 313 -22.58 12.96 -10.99
CA ALA A 313 -22.26 14.27 -10.44
C ALA A 313 -20.76 14.48 -10.23
N VAL A 314 -20.05 13.48 -9.68
CA VAL A 314 -18.59 13.58 -9.48
C VAL A 314 -17.84 13.60 -10.81
N VAL A 315 -18.21 12.74 -11.76
CA VAL A 315 -17.59 12.71 -13.09
C VAL A 315 -17.79 14.04 -13.82
N ALA A 316 -19.00 14.60 -13.78
CA ALA A 316 -19.30 15.88 -14.39
C ALA A 316 -18.49 17.04 -13.78
N ALA A 317 -18.34 17.04 -12.46
CA ALA A 317 -17.65 18.12 -11.74
C ALA A 317 -16.12 18.03 -11.80
N THR A 318 -15.55 16.82 -11.94
CA THR A 318 -14.10 16.60 -11.75
C THR A 318 -13.40 15.90 -12.90
N GLY A 319 -14.15 15.23 -13.79
CA GLY A 319 -13.60 14.31 -14.80
C GLY A 319 -13.00 13.03 -14.23
N GLN A 320 -13.03 12.81 -12.91
CA GLN A 320 -12.42 11.65 -12.27
C GLN A 320 -13.34 10.43 -12.31
N ALA A 321 -12.83 9.30 -12.78
CA ALA A 321 -13.54 8.03 -12.74
C ALA A 321 -13.58 7.45 -11.31
N ALA A 322 -14.60 6.63 -11.02
CA ALA A 322 -14.68 5.88 -9.77
C ALA A 322 -13.48 4.94 -9.61
N ASN A 323 -13.03 4.78 -8.36
CA ASN A 323 -12.05 3.80 -7.96
C ASN A 323 -12.71 2.61 -7.22
N ILE A 324 -11.89 1.62 -6.86
CA ILE A 324 -12.40 0.39 -6.25
C ILE A 324 -13.18 0.64 -4.94
N ASP A 325 -12.87 1.69 -4.17
CA ASP A 325 -13.57 1.99 -2.92
C ASP A 325 -15.01 2.43 -3.18
N PHE A 326 -15.24 3.25 -4.21
CA PHE A 326 -16.61 3.59 -4.64
C PHE A 326 -17.35 2.35 -5.11
N ALA A 327 -16.70 1.50 -5.91
CA ALA A 327 -17.32 0.26 -6.41
C ALA A 327 -17.71 -0.70 -5.28
N LEU A 328 -16.90 -0.80 -4.21
CA LEU A 328 -17.24 -1.62 -3.04
C LEU A 328 -18.41 -1.06 -2.25
N VAL A 329 -18.50 0.26 -2.09
CA VAL A 329 -19.67 0.89 -1.45
C VAL A 329 -20.92 0.68 -2.31
N ALA A 330 -20.83 0.90 -3.62
CA ALA A 330 -21.95 0.63 -4.54
C ALA A 330 -22.40 -0.84 -4.46
N LEU A 331 -21.46 -1.78 -4.40
CA LEU A 331 -21.73 -3.20 -4.25
C LEU A 331 -22.41 -3.51 -2.91
N ALA A 332 -21.87 -3.01 -1.79
CA ALA A 332 -22.41 -3.26 -0.47
C ALA A 332 -23.85 -2.75 -0.33
N ARG A 333 -24.14 -1.57 -0.88
CA ARG A 333 -25.48 -1.00 -0.90
C ARG A 333 -26.44 -1.80 -1.79
N THR A 334 -25.98 -2.26 -2.95
CA THR A 334 -26.77 -3.07 -3.89
C THR A 334 -27.15 -4.41 -3.27
N LEU A 335 -26.19 -5.06 -2.61
CA LEU A 335 -26.38 -6.36 -1.95
C LEU A 335 -26.94 -6.25 -0.52
N LYS A 336 -27.17 -5.04 -0.02
CA LYS A 336 -27.63 -4.76 1.36
C LYS A 336 -26.74 -5.43 2.42
N LEU A 337 -25.42 -5.37 2.21
CA LEU A 337 -24.43 -5.93 3.12
C LEU A 337 -24.34 -5.11 4.42
N PRO A 338 -23.80 -5.67 5.51
CA PRO A 338 -23.50 -4.91 6.73
C PRO A 338 -22.58 -3.71 6.46
N ASP A 339 -22.67 -2.66 7.28
CA ASP A 339 -21.90 -1.41 7.11
C ASP A 339 -20.37 -1.62 7.03
N ASP A 340 -19.83 -2.59 7.77
CA ASP A 340 -18.40 -2.93 7.76
C ASP A 340 -17.98 -3.80 6.56
N ALA A 341 -18.91 -4.22 5.69
CA ALA A 341 -18.63 -5.16 4.61
C ALA A 341 -17.59 -4.67 3.59
N PRO A 342 -17.55 -3.39 3.16
CA PRO A 342 -16.49 -2.91 2.29
C PRO A 342 -15.09 -3.11 2.90
N PHE A 343 -14.92 -2.80 4.19
CA PHE A 343 -13.65 -3.03 4.90
C PHE A 343 -13.35 -4.53 5.02
N ALA A 344 -14.36 -5.34 5.34
CA ALA A 344 -14.23 -6.79 5.48
C ALA A 344 -13.79 -7.47 4.18
N LEU A 345 -14.42 -7.11 3.05
CA LEU A 345 -14.04 -7.58 1.72
C LEU A 345 -12.61 -7.18 1.37
N PHE A 346 -12.23 -5.94 1.69
CA PHE A 346 -10.87 -5.45 1.48
C PHE A 346 -9.85 -6.25 2.30
N ALA A 347 -10.13 -6.48 3.59
CA ALA A 347 -9.25 -7.24 4.48
C ALA A 347 -9.10 -8.70 4.04
N VAL A 348 -10.20 -9.39 3.69
CA VAL A 348 -10.17 -10.77 3.18
C VAL A 348 -9.37 -10.84 1.89
N GLY A 349 -9.71 -9.99 0.91
CA GLY A 349 -9.03 -9.95 -0.38
C GLY A 349 -7.52 -9.72 -0.21
N ARG A 350 -7.14 -8.65 0.51
CA ARG A 350 -5.74 -8.24 0.61
C ARG A 350 -4.87 -9.15 1.46
N THR A 351 -5.47 -10.00 2.30
CA THR A 351 -4.74 -11.05 3.01
C THR A 351 -4.03 -11.99 2.04
N ALA A 352 -4.59 -12.26 0.84
CA ALA A 352 -3.91 -13.09 -0.15
C ALA A 352 -2.59 -12.46 -0.62
N GLY A 353 -2.62 -11.18 -0.96
CA GLY A 353 -1.43 -10.38 -1.27
C GLY A 353 -0.44 -10.32 -0.11
N TRP A 354 -0.89 -9.97 1.10
CA TRP A 354 0.00 -9.87 2.27
C TRP A 354 0.77 -11.15 2.54
N LEU A 355 0.09 -12.31 2.46
CA LEU A 355 0.72 -13.61 2.66
C LEU A 355 1.69 -13.95 1.52
N ALA A 356 1.32 -13.68 0.27
CA ALA A 356 2.21 -13.88 -0.87
C ALA A 356 3.49 -13.03 -0.75
N HIS A 357 3.35 -11.74 -0.40
CA HIS A 357 4.47 -10.82 -0.19
C HIS A 357 5.32 -11.20 1.04
N ALA A 358 4.71 -11.69 2.12
CA ALA A 358 5.44 -12.20 3.28
C ALA A 358 6.26 -13.46 2.94
N LEU A 359 5.70 -14.38 2.15
CA LEU A 359 6.42 -15.55 1.64
C LEU A 359 7.56 -15.14 0.70
N GLU A 360 7.33 -14.22 -0.23
CA GLU A 360 8.37 -13.68 -1.12
C GLU A 360 9.50 -13.04 -0.31
N GLN A 361 9.16 -12.21 0.69
CA GLN A 361 10.15 -11.59 1.56
C GLN A 361 10.95 -12.62 2.36
N SER A 362 10.30 -13.66 2.88
CA SER A 362 10.93 -14.73 3.65
C SER A 362 11.98 -15.49 2.83
N ARG A 363 11.73 -15.69 1.52
CA ARG A 363 12.68 -16.32 0.59
C ARG A 363 13.93 -15.46 0.36
N THR A 364 13.83 -14.13 0.46
CA THR A 364 15.00 -13.25 0.32
C THR A 364 15.97 -13.37 1.51
N GLY A 365 15.46 -13.69 2.71
CA GLY A 365 16.24 -13.73 3.94
C GLY A 365 16.85 -12.39 4.38
N ARG A 366 16.45 -11.26 3.75
CA ARG A 366 17.02 -9.93 4.00
C ARG A 366 16.08 -9.10 4.88
N LEU A 367 16.66 -8.47 5.91
CA LEU A 367 15.97 -7.52 6.78
C LEU A 367 15.72 -6.19 6.06
N ILE A 368 14.50 -5.68 6.14
CA ILE A 368 14.16 -4.32 5.70
C ILE A 368 14.54 -3.36 6.83
N ARG A 369 15.56 -2.53 6.62
CA ARG A 369 16.08 -1.60 7.63
C ARG A 369 16.37 -0.22 7.03
N PRO A 370 15.35 0.64 6.84
CA PRO A 370 15.55 2.01 6.38
C PRO A 370 16.35 2.82 7.41
N ARG A 371 17.03 3.87 6.93
CA ARG A 371 17.79 4.82 7.77
C ARG A 371 17.11 6.18 7.72
N ALA A 372 16.93 6.80 8.88
CA ALA A 372 16.46 8.17 8.96
C ALA A 372 17.61 9.16 8.75
N ARG A 373 17.33 10.30 8.10
CA ARG A 373 18.17 11.49 8.18
C ARG A 373 17.82 12.23 9.47
N TYR A 374 18.78 12.36 10.39
CA TYR A 374 18.59 13.12 11.62
C TYR A 374 18.45 14.62 11.29
N VAL A 375 17.42 15.27 11.83
CA VAL A 375 17.13 16.72 11.65
C VAL A 375 16.90 17.44 12.99
N GLY A 376 17.25 16.81 14.11
CA GLY A 376 17.24 17.47 15.42
C GLY A 376 18.39 18.47 15.54
N ALA A 377 18.31 19.34 16.55
CA ALA A 377 19.38 20.31 16.82
C ALA A 377 20.70 19.59 17.10
N GLU A 378 21.79 20.09 16.51
CA GLU A 378 23.16 19.72 16.88
C GLU A 378 23.59 20.67 18.03
N GLY A 379 24.08 20.10 19.12
CA GLY A 379 24.53 20.83 20.31
C GLY A 379 25.94 21.40 20.18
#